data_AF-A0A087UM51-F1
#
_entry.id   AF-A0A087UM51-F1
#
_cell.length_a   1.000
_cell.length_b   1.000
_cell.length_c   1.000
_cell.angle_alpha   90.00
_cell.angle_beta   90.00
_cell.angle_gamma   90.00
#
_symmetry.space_group_name_H-M   'P 1'
#
loop_
_entity.id
_entity.type
_entity.pdbx_description
1 polymer ?
#
loop_
_entity_poly.entity_id
_entity_poly.type
_entity_poly.pdbx_seq_one_letter_code
_entity_poly.pdbx_strand_id
1 'polypeptide(L)'
;MIFIHYALALLFMLLFRPLIVSKYSGGRGKKSIYLTMYLIPVLVLLQATCGGLLYYSFPYIVIILSFISVAAHLAFRLDQSMKSLFITSIRDIRNLIILLGHWLLHAYGIVAITQLTNPVLHGSLLALVPFPTVFYILTSKFTDPSKLHAE
;
A
#
# COMPACT_ATOMS: atom_id res chain seq x y z
N MET A 1 12.53 -10.08 -11.15
CA MET A 1 12.00 -10.36 -12.51
C MET A 1 12.03 -9.14 -13.43
N ILE A 2 11.50 -7.98 -13.01
CA ILE A 2 11.43 -6.78 -13.87
C ILE A 2 12.81 -6.28 -14.34
N PHE A 3 13.81 -6.21 -13.45
CA PHE A 3 15.18 -5.84 -13.85
C PHE A 3 15.86 -6.86 -14.77
N ILE A 4 15.57 -8.15 -14.57
CA ILE A 4 16.07 -9.23 -15.45
C ILE A 4 15.49 -9.04 -16.85
N HIS A 5 14.19 -8.70 -16.94
CA HIS A 5 13.56 -8.39 -18.21
C HIS A 5 14.21 -7.19 -18.91
N TYR A 6 14.47 -6.09 -18.20
CA TYR A 6 15.17 -4.94 -18.78
C TYR A 6 16.60 -5.26 -19.22
N ALA A 7 17.34 -6.07 -18.44
CA ALA A 7 18.70 -6.50 -18.79
C ALA A 7 18.71 -7.38 -20.05
N LEU A 8 17.79 -8.34 -20.15
CA LEU A 8 17.62 -9.16 -21.35
C LEU A 8 17.19 -8.30 -22.54
N ALA A 9 16.23 -7.39 -22.35
CA ALA A 9 15.80 -6.47 -23.41
C ALA A 9 16.97 -5.64 -23.93
N LEU A 10 17.81 -5.08 -23.05
CA LEU A 10 19.01 -4.34 -23.45
C LEU A 10 20.01 -5.22 -24.20
N LEU A 11 20.25 -6.45 -23.72
CA LEU A 11 21.14 -7.42 -24.37
C LEU A 11 20.64 -7.77 -25.78
N PHE A 12 19.35 -8.09 -25.93
CA PHE A 12 18.74 -8.36 -27.23
C PHE A 12 18.85 -7.15 -28.17
N MET A 13 18.70 -5.97 -27.60
CA MET A 13 18.79 -4.71 -28.32
C MET A 13 20.21 -4.39 -28.80
N LEU A 14 21.24 -4.77 -28.02
CA LEU A 14 22.64 -4.60 -28.37
C LEU A 14 23.10 -5.61 -29.43
N LEU A 15 22.68 -6.89 -29.30
CA LEU A 15 23.19 -7.98 -30.12
C LEU A 15 22.37 -8.22 -31.39
N PHE A 16 21.05 -8.33 -31.29
CA PHE A 16 20.22 -8.82 -32.40
C PHE A 16 19.64 -7.69 -33.24
N ARG A 17 19.18 -6.60 -32.61
CA ARG A 17 18.52 -5.49 -33.31
C ARG A 17 19.41 -4.82 -34.38
N PRO A 18 20.72 -4.59 -34.17
CA PRO A 18 21.59 -4.01 -35.18
C PRO A 18 21.81 -4.93 -36.37
N LEU A 19 21.95 -6.25 -36.13
CA LEU A 19 22.11 -7.26 -37.17
C LEU A 19 20.88 -7.31 -38.09
N ILE A 20 19.67 -7.30 -37.50
CA ILE A 20 18.40 -7.31 -38.24
C ILE A 20 18.24 -6.03 -39.06
N VAL A 21 18.45 -4.85 -38.46
CA VAL A 21 18.30 -3.57 -39.16
C VAL A 21 19.33 -3.39 -40.28
N SER A 22 20.55 -3.90 -40.09
CA SER A 22 21.57 -3.90 -41.13
C SER A 22 21.17 -4.78 -42.32
N LYS A 23 20.63 -5.98 -42.06
CA LYS A 23 20.27 -6.95 -43.10
C LYS A 23 19.00 -6.60 -43.86
N TYR A 24 17.96 -6.09 -43.17
CA TYR A 24 16.62 -5.92 -43.75
C TYR A 24 16.21 -4.46 -44.03
N SER A 25 16.81 -3.47 -43.35
CA SER A 25 16.37 -2.07 -43.44
C SER A 25 17.42 -1.13 -44.02
N GLY A 26 18.53 -1.65 -44.54
CA GLY A 26 19.60 -0.84 -45.15
C GLY A 26 20.12 0.28 -44.24
N GLY A 27 20.06 0.10 -42.92
CA GLY A 27 20.51 1.08 -41.93
C GLY A 27 19.54 2.23 -41.59
N ARG A 28 18.32 2.28 -42.13
CA ARG A 28 17.33 3.35 -41.85
C ARG A 28 16.75 3.35 -40.42
N GLY A 29 17.14 2.42 -39.56
CA GLY A 29 16.64 2.28 -38.17
C GLY A 29 17.62 2.66 -37.05
N LYS A 30 18.83 3.13 -37.38
CA LYS A 30 19.91 3.37 -36.38
C LYS A 30 19.50 4.32 -35.25
N LYS A 31 18.79 5.41 -35.57
CA LYS A 31 18.32 6.38 -34.57
C LYS A 31 17.37 5.76 -33.54
N SER A 32 16.49 4.86 -33.96
CA SER A 32 15.60 4.13 -33.05
C SER A 32 16.36 3.16 -32.14
N ILE A 33 17.46 2.57 -32.65
CA ILE A 33 18.33 1.70 -31.84
C ILE A 33 19.01 2.52 -30.74
N TYR A 34 19.63 3.65 -31.07
CA TYR A 34 20.26 4.49 -30.05
C TYR A 34 19.24 5.02 -29.04
N LEU A 35 18.08 5.49 -29.50
CA LEU A 35 17.05 6.03 -28.61
C LEU A 35 16.61 5.01 -27.55
N THR A 36 16.27 3.77 -27.94
CA THR A 36 15.81 2.79 -26.96
C THR A 36 16.96 2.24 -26.10
N MET A 37 18.21 2.24 -26.59
CA MET A 37 19.39 1.93 -25.76
C MET A 37 19.58 2.94 -24.62
N TYR A 38 19.25 4.22 -24.84
CA TYR A 38 19.24 5.23 -23.77
C TYR A 38 17.98 5.15 -22.90
N LEU A 39 16.83 4.83 -23.50
CA LEU A 39 15.56 4.80 -22.79
C LEU A 39 15.46 3.64 -21.77
N ILE A 40 15.99 2.46 -22.10
CA ILE A 40 15.91 1.28 -21.20
C ILE A 40 16.58 1.57 -19.83
N PRO A 41 17.82 2.09 -19.76
CA PRO A 41 18.43 2.50 -18.48
C PRO A 41 17.62 3.56 -17.73
N VAL A 42 17.02 4.53 -18.43
CA VAL A 42 16.15 5.54 -17.79
C VAL A 42 14.91 4.90 -17.18
N LEU A 43 14.28 3.96 -17.88
CA LEU A 43 13.14 3.19 -17.36
C LEU A 43 13.54 2.33 -16.15
N VAL A 44 14.74 1.74 -16.18
CA VAL A 44 15.29 1.00 -15.03
C VAL A 44 15.44 1.92 -13.81
N LEU A 45 15.99 3.12 -14.01
CA LEU A 45 16.13 4.11 -12.93
C LEU A 45 14.78 4.54 -12.36
N LEU A 46 13.81 4.85 -13.23
CA LEU A 46 12.45 5.20 -12.81
C LEU A 46 11.78 4.06 -12.05
N GLN A 47 11.89 2.82 -12.54
CA GLN A 47 11.32 1.65 -11.88
C GLN A 47 12.00 1.38 -10.53
N ALA A 48 13.32 1.51 -10.45
CA ALA A 48 14.07 1.31 -9.21
C ALA A 48 13.74 2.36 -8.17
N THR A 49 13.62 3.63 -8.57
CA THR A 49 13.29 4.73 -7.67
C THR A 49 11.82 4.71 -7.28
N CYS A 50 10.89 4.87 -8.24
CA CYS A 50 9.46 4.93 -7.95
C CYS A 50 8.93 3.60 -7.39
N GLY A 51 9.31 2.48 -7.99
CA GLY A 51 8.92 1.15 -7.52
C GLY A 51 9.54 0.85 -6.15
N GLY A 52 10.83 1.12 -5.97
CA GLY A 52 11.51 0.95 -4.68
C GLY A 52 10.88 1.78 -3.56
N LEU A 53 10.59 3.06 -3.83
CA LEU A 53 9.90 3.95 -2.89
C LEU A 53 8.52 3.41 -2.52
N LEU A 54 7.75 2.91 -3.49
CA LEU A 54 6.45 2.30 -3.24
C LEU A 54 6.59 1.05 -2.37
N TYR A 55 7.50 0.13 -2.68
CA TYR A 55 7.71 -1.08 -1.88
C TYR A 55 8.15 -0.77 -0.46
N TYR A 56 9.02 0.22 -0.29
CA TYR A 56 9.47 0.66 1.03
C TYR A 56 8.35 1.33 1.85
N SER A 57 7.53 2.15 1.18
CA SER A 57 6.46 2.91 1.83
C SER A 57 5.17 2.09 2.02
N PHE A 58 5.00 1.01 1.25
CA PHE A 58 3.79 0.19 1.22
C PHE A 58 3.25 -0.20 2.61
N PRO A 59 4.06 -0.76 3.54
CA PRO A 59 3.50 -1.19 4.82
C PRO A 59 3.06 -0.01 5.70
N TYR A 60 3.72 1.16 5.59
CA TYR A 60 3.29 2.40 6.24
C TYR A 60 1.97 2.92 5.66
N ILE A 61 1.83 2.90 4.33
CA ILE A 61 0.58 3.26 3.64
C ILE A 61 -0.55 2.35 4.13
N VAL A 62 -0.32 1.04 4.25
CA VAL A 62 -1.33 0.09 4.74
C VAL A 62 -1.75 0.39 6.19
N ILE A 63 -0.82 0.70 7.09
CA ILE A 63 -1.15 1.09 8.47
C ILE A 63 -2.01 2.36 8.50
N ILE A 64 -1.61 3.39 7.77
CA ILE A 64 -2.33 4.68 7.75
C ILE A 64 -3.72 4.51 7.12
N LEU A 65 -3.82 3.84 5.97
CA LEU A 65 -5.09 3.64 5.29
C LEU A 65 -6.02 2.72 6.09
N SER A 66 -5.50 1.67 6.73
CA SER A 66 -6.31 0.82 7.62
C SER A 66 -6.86 1.63 8.80
N PHE A 67 -6.04 2.49 9.43
CA PHE A 67 -6.50 3.40 10.49
C PHE A 67 -7.63 4.32 10.02
N ILE A 68 -7.43 5.01 8.89
CA ILE A 68 -8.45 5.91 8.30
C ILE A 68 -9.70 5.13 7.94
N SER A 69 -9.57 3.93 7.37
CA SER A 69 -10.71 3.12 6.94
C SER A 69 -11.57 2.63 8.11
N VAL A 70 -10.97 2.28 9.25
CA VAL A 70 -11.71 1.95 10.48
C VAL A 70 -12.48 3.16 10.98
N ALA A 71 -11.83 4.32 11.03
CA ALA A 71 -12.47 5.56 11.46
C ALA A 71 -13.64 5.93 10.53
N ALA A 72 -13.44 5.85 9.22
CA ALA A 72 -14.49 6.11 8.24
C ALA A 72 -15.67 5.13 8.38
N HIS A 73 -15.39 3.83 8.51
CA HIS A 73 -16.42 2.80 8.68
C HIS A 73 -17.30 3.04 9.92
N LEU A 74 -16.68 3.44 11.04
CA LEU A 74 -17.41 3.78 12.26
C LEU A 74 -18.13 5.14 12.19
N ALA A 75 -17.57 6.11 11.44
CA ALA A 75 -18.17 7.44 11.25
C ALA A 75 -19.49 7.40 10.46
N PHE A 76 -19.69 6.41 9.59
CA PHE A 76 -20.96 6.25 8.87
C PHE A 76 -22.09 5.61 9.69
N ARG A 77 -21.88 5.35 10.99
CA ARG A 77 -22.94 4.88 11.89
C ARG A 77 -23.85 6.03 12.30
N LEU A 78 -25.16 5.79 12.30
CA LEU A 78 -26.18 6.77 12.66
C LEU A 78 -26.09 7.19 14.14
N ASP A 79 -25.82 6.23 15.02
CA ASP A 79 -25.65 6.47 16.45
C ASP A 79 -24.15 6.52 16.81
N GLN A 80 -23.68 7.73 17.10
CA GLN A 80 -22.28 8.02 17.44
C GLN A 80 -21.99 7.87 18.94
N SER A 81 -22.94 7.41 19.75
CA SER A 81 -22.71 7.15 21.16
C SER A 81 -21.72 6.00 21.36
N MET A 82 -20.77 6.19 22.29
CA MET A 82 -19.70 5.22 22.57
C MET A 82 -20.25 3.81 22.85
N LYS A 83 -21.33 3.72 23.65
CA LYS A 83 -21.98 2.46 24.01
C LYS A 83 -22.56 1.76 22.78
N SER A 84 -23.23 2.50 21.91
CA SER A 84 -23.84 1.96 20.70
C SER A 84 -22.79 1.47 19.72
N LEU A 85 -21.74 2.26 19.48
CA LEU A 85 -20.61 1.88 18.63
C LEU A 85 -19.90 0.62 19.15
N PHE A 86 -19.69 0.49 20.47
CA PHE A 86 -19.08 -0.69 21.07
C PHE A 86 -19.97 -1.94 20.91
N ILE A 87 -21.25 -1.85 21.28
CA ILE A 87 -22.19 -2.98 21.19
C ILE A 87 -22.35 -3.43 19.73
N THR A 88 -22.49 -2.48 18.81
CA THR A 88 -22.66 -2.76 17.38
C THR A 88 -21.38 -3.35 16.78
N SER A 89 -20.19 -2.97 17.25
CA SER A 89 -18.91 -3.57 16.83
C SER A 89 -18.81 -5.07 17.08
N ILE A 90 -19.48 -5.57 18.11
CA ILE A 90 -19.36 -6.98 18.53
C ILE A 90 -20.61 -7.79 18.17
N ARG A 91 -21.81 -7.19 18.27
CA ARG A 91 -23.08 -7.92 18.07
C ARG A 91 -23.56 -7.95 16.62
N ASP A 92 -23.21 -6.97 15.79
CA ASP A 92 -23.55 -6.98 14.36
C ASP A 92 -22.48 -7.79 13.62
N ILE A 93 -22.87 -8.96 13.10
CA ILE A 93 -21.95 -9.87 12.39
C ILE A 93 -21.32 -9.22 11.16
N ARG A 94 -22.06 -8.37 10.43
CA ARG A 94 -21.53 -7.67 9.25
C ARG A 94 -20.48 -6.67 9.70
N ASN A 95 -20.76 -5.92 10.76
CA ASN A 95 -19.83 -4.95 11.31
C ASN A 95 -18.54 -5.63 11.80
N LEU A 96 -18.69 -6.75 12.51
CA LEU A 96 -17.58 -7.53 13.04
C LEU A 96 -16.68 -8.05 11.91
N ILE A 97 -17.26 -8.62 10.85
CA ILE A 97 -16.48 -9.12 9.69
C ILE A 97 -15.69 -7.98 9.03
N ILE A 98 -16.30 -6.81 8.84
CA ILE A 98 -15.62 -5.66 8.23
C ILE A 98 -14.47 -5.19 9.13
N LEU A 99 -14.71 -5.04 10.43
CA LEU A 99 -13.68 -4.66 11.39
C LEU A 99 -12.53 -5.67 11.45
N LEU A 100 -12.84 -6.97 11.43
CA LEU A 100 -11.82 -8.02 11.35
C LEU A 100 -10.97 -7.89 10.07
N GLY A 101 -11.60 -7.58 8.93
CA GLY A 101 -10.87 -7.31 7.69
C GLY A 101 -9.89 -6.14 7.83
N HIS A 102 -10.32 -5.02 8.42
CA HIS A 102 -9.44 -3.88 8.69
C HIS A 102 -8.33 -4.22 9.69
N TRP A 103 -8.64 -4.99 10.74
CA TRP A 103 -7.67 -5.44 11.74
C TRP A 103 -6.61 -6.35 11.14
N LEU A 104 -6.99 -7.25 10.24
CA LEU A 104 -6.04 -8.11 9.51
C LEU A 104 -5.11 -7.28 8.61
N LEU A 105 -5.63 -6.27 7.92
CA LEU A 105 -4.81 -5.34 7.14
C LEU A 105 -3.85 -4.54 8.03
N HIS A 106 -4.32 -4.07 9.18
CA HIS A 106 -3.50 -3.34 10.14
C HIS A 106 -2.38 -4.23 10.73
N ALA A 107 -2.72 -5.46 11.11
CA ALA A 107 -1.78 -6.47 11.59
C ALA A 107 -0.72 -6.79 10.52
N TYR A 108 -1.15 -6.99 9.27
CA TYR A 108 -0.24 -7.18 8.15
C TYR A 108 0.73 -6.00 8.00
N GLY A 109 0.26 -4.77 8.13
CA GLY A 109 1.11 -3.58 8.13
C GLY A 109 2.18 -3.62 9.22
N ILE A 110 1.80 -3.92 10.46
CA ILE A 110 2.75 -4.04 11.60
C ILE A 110 3.79 -5.14 11.34
N VAL A 111 3.34 -6.31 10.89
CA VAL A 111 4.22 -7.44 10.53
C VAL A 111 5.18 -7.05 9.41
N ALA A 112 4.70 -6.36 8.38
CA ALA A 112 5.49 -5.99 7.22
C ALA A 112 6.55 -4.91 7.54
N ILE A 113 6.26 -3.95 8.44
CA ILE A 113 7.26 -2.97 8.91
C ILE A 113 8.32 -3.64 9.77
N THR A 114 7.89 -4.45 10.74
CA THR A 114 8.78 -4.99 11.77
C THR A 114 9.56 -6.22 11.31
N GLN A 115 9.06 -6.89 10.26
CA GLN A 115 9.55 -8.16 9.73
C GLN A 115 9.74 -9.25 10.78
N LEU A 116 9.12 -9.10 11.96
CA LEU A 116 9.30 -9.94 13.15
C LEU A 116 10.77 -10.21 13.54
N THR A 117 11.69 -9.29 13.26
CA THR A 117 13.13 -9.49 13.56
C THR A 117 13.42 -9.70 15.05
N ASN A 118 12.62 -9.10 15.95
CA ASN A 118 12.54 -9.46 17.36
C ASN A 118 11.12 -9.97 17.67
N PRO A 119 10.87 -11.29 17.67
CA PRO A 119 9.52 -11.84 17.76
C PRO A 119 8.77 -11.45 19.03
N VAL A 120 9.46 -11.30 20.18
CA VAL A 120 8.81 -10.96 21.45
C VAL A 120 8.33 -9.51 21.43
N LEU A 121 9.23 -8.57 21.11
CA LEU A 121 8.90 -7.16 21.06
C LEU A 121 7.93 -6.86 19.91
N HIS A 122 8.22 -7.35 18.71
CA HIS A 122 7.40 -7.07 17.52
C HIS A 122 6.06 -7.79 17.56
N GLY A 123 6.01 -9.00 18.14
CA GLY A 123 4.76 -9.70 18.39
C GLY A 123 3.86 -8.93 19.37
N SER A 124 4.44 -8.29 20.39
CA SER A 124 3.67 -7.48 21.34
C SER A 124 2.95 -6.29 20.68
N LEU A 125 3.50 -5.75 19.59
CA LEU A 125 2.87 -4.66 18.83
C LEU A 125 1.55 -5.09 18.18
N LEU A 126 1.30 -6.39 17.97
CA LEU A 126 0.02 -6.87 17.47
C LEU A 126 -1.13 -6.64 18.46
N ALA A 127 -0.84 -6.41 19.74
CA ALA A 127 -1.85 -5.97 20.70
C ALA A 127 -2.43 -4.57 20.34
N LEU A 128 -1.75 -3.79 19.49
CA LEU A 128 -2.22 -2.51 18.97
C LEU A 128 -3.15 -2.65 17.76
N VAL A 129 -3.40 -3.85 17.24
CA VAL A 129 -4.32 -4.06 16.12
C VAL A 129 -5.73 -3.50 16.35
N PRO A 130 -6.39 -3.72 17.51
CA PRO A 130 -7.69 -3.11 17.78
C PRO A 130 -7.62 -1.62 18.14
N PHE A 131 -6.42 -1.04 18.28
CA PHE A 131 -6.24 0.35 18.71
C PHE A 131 -7.03 1.36 17.87
N PRO A 132 -7.07 1.31 16.52
CA PRO A 132 -7.82 2.29 15.74
C PRO A 132 -9.31 2.29 16.07
N THR A 133 -9.90 1.10 16.29
CA THR A 133 -11.31 0.93 16.67
C THR A 133 -11.56 1.46 18.07
N VAL A 134 -10.72 1.07 19.04
CA VAL A 134 -10.84 1.50 20.43
C VAL A 134 -10.66 3.01 20.53
N PHE A 135 -9.64 3.56 19.87
CA PHE A 135 -9.35 4.99 19.83
C PHE A 135 -10.56 5.76 19.30
N TYR A 136 -11.09 5.37 18.13
CA TYR A 136 -12.27 6.02 17.55
C TYR A 136 -13.47 6.01 18.50
N ILE A 137 -13.80 4.85 19.09
CA ILE A 137 -14.93 4.71 20.02
C ILE A 137 -14.73 5.59 21.26
N LEU A 138 -13.52 5.65 21.82
CA LEU A 138 -13.21 6.49 22.97
C LEU A 138 -13.31 7.99 22.65
N THR A 139 -12.95 8.37 21.43
CA THR A 139 -13.00 9.77 20.99
C THR A 139 -14.32 10.18 20.36
N SER A 140 -15.26 9.25 20.14
CA SER A 140 -16.48 9.51 19.35
C SER A 140 -17.31 10.68 19.90
N LYS A 141 -17.28 10.87 21.22
CA LYS A 141 -17.95 11.99 21.90
C LYS A 141 -17.46 13.36 21.39
N PHE A 142 -16.19 13.48 21.04
CA PHE A 142 -15.57 14.74 20.60
C PHE A 142 -15.64 14.95 19.08
N THR A 143 -15.96 13.90 18.33
CA THR A 143 -15.97 13.91 16.86
C THR A 143 -17.39 13.89 16.28
N ASP A 144 -18.42 13.83 17.12
CA ASP A 144 -19.82 13.82 16.72
C ASP A 144 -20.25 15.21 16.19
N PRO A 145 -20.55 15.36 14.89
CA PRO A 145 -20.89 16.65 14.31
C PRO A 145 -22.18 17.24 14.86
N SER A 146 -23.10 16.41 15.38
CA SER A 146 -24.34 16.90 15.99
C SER A 146 -24.09 17.72 17.27
N LYS A 147 -22.92 17.54 17.90
CA LYS A 147 -22.52 18.27 19.11
C LYS A 147 -21.68 19.50 18.83
N LEU A 148 -21.27 19.74 17.59
CA LEU A 148 -20.53 20.94 17.20
C LEU A 148 -21.43 22.18 17.08
N HIS A 149 -22.76 21.99 17.04
CA HIS A 149 -23.74 23.06 16.91
C HIS A 149 -24.65 23.23 18.15
N ALA A 150 -24.37 22.51 19.24
CA ALA A 150 -25.13 22.63 20.48
C ALA A 150 -24.41 23.59 21.43
N GLU A 151 -24.95 24.80 21.58
CA GLU A 151 -24.76 25.64 22.79
C GLU A 151 -25.33 24.94 24.03
#